data_AF-A0A7S0LSF6-F1
#
_entry.id   AF-A0A7S0LSF6-F1
#
_cell.length_a   1.000
_cell.length_b   1.000
_cell.length_c   1.000
_cell.angle_alpha   90.00
_cell.angle_beta   90.00
_cell.angle_gamma   90.00
#
_symmetry.space_group_name_H-M   'P 1'
#
loop_
_entity.id
_entity.type
_entity.pdbx_description
1 polymer ?
#
loop_
_entity_poly.entity_id
_entity_poly.type
_entity_poly.pdbx_seq_one_letter_code
_entity_poly.pdbx_strand_id
1 'polypeptide(L)'
;VSWLEAQESPFDYVLDGPNIGYFAQNFEGGSFSYQQLDAMVQLLRSRHKRVLLLLPSRYVPRDGNTEVPNHTSSSSKCSTLTAADKTALLSWQQEGILYECAPGLYDDWYWMYASVSAAGGAR
;
A
#
# COMPACT_ATOMS: atom_id res chain seq x y z
N VAL A 1 -13.94 12.51 -13.24
CA VAL A 1 -12.62 11.91 -13.54
C VAL A 1 -12.15 11.26 -12.26
N SER A 2 -11.94 9.94 -12.27
CA SER A 2 -11.49 9.20 -11.08
C SER A 2 -10.06 9.62 -10.69
N TRP A 3 -9.66 9.45 -9.42
CA TRP A 3 -8.29 9.78 -8.98
C TRP A 3 -7.21 9.08 -9.81
N LEU A 4 -7.52 7.86 -10.28
CA LEU A 4 -6.63 7.06 -11.12
C LEU A 4 -6.47 7.64 -12.53
N GLU A 5 -7.55 8.16 -13.12
CA GLU A 5 -7.53 8.82 -14.44
C GLU A 5 -6.86 10.20 -14.41
N ALA A 6 -6.81 10.84 -13.24
CA ALA A 6 -6.19 12.16 -13.06
C ALA A 6 -4.64 12.10 -12.99
N GLN A 7 -4.05 10.90 -13.03
CA GLN A 7 -2.60 10.72 -12.97
C GLN A 7 -1.95 11.11 -14.30
N GLU A 8 -0.85 11.88 -14.24
CA GLU A 8 -0.14 12.36 -15.44
C GLU A 8 0.50 11.25 -16.28
N SER A 9 0.72 10.08 -15.67
CA SER A 9 1.28 8.91 -16.32
C SER A 9 0.54 7.65 -15.86
N PRO A 10 0.56 6.57 -16.66
CA PRO A 10 0.04 5.29 -16.22
C PRO A 10 0.94 4.64 -15.15
N PHE A 11 0.39 3.69 -14.42
CA PHE A 11 1.15 2.78 -13.55
C PHE A 11 1.41 1.47 -14.29
N ASP A 12 2.61 0.93 -14.19
CA ASP A 12 2.95 -0.38 -14.76
C ASP A 12 2.44 -1.53 -13.87
N TYR A 13 2.44 -1.34 -12.55
CA TYR A 13 2.06 -2.36 -11.57
C TYR A 13 1.15 -1.78 -10.50
N VAL A 14 0.18 -2.59 -10.07
CA VAL A 14 -0.64 -2.36 -8.88
C VAL A 14 -0.17 -3.34 -7.80
N LEU A 15 0.13 -2.82 -6.62
CA LEU A 15 0.58 -3.61 -5.47
C LEU A 15 -0.54 -3.67 -4.42
N ASP A 16 -0.96 -4.90 -4.12
CA ASP A 16 -1.81 -5.22 -2.97
C ASP A 16 -0.97 -5.13 -1.68
N GLY A 17 -1.08 -4.01 -0.99
CA GLY A 17 -0.28 -3.72 0.20
C GLY A 17 -0.51 -4.72 1.33
N PRO A 18 -1.76 -5.01 1.74
CA PRO A 18 -2.06 -6.05 2.73
C PRO A 18 -1.45 -7.41 2.41
N ASN A 19 -1.58 -7.91 1.17
CA ASN A 19 -1.01 -9.21 0.82
C ASN A 19 0.52 -9.24 0.94
N ILE A 20 1.19 -8.20 0.44
CA ILE A 20 2.66 -8.09 0.52
C ILE A 20 3.11 -7.93 1.97
N GLY A 21 2.49 -7.04 2.73
CA GLY A 21 2.91 -6.70 4.10
C GLY A 21 2.68 -7.82 5.11
N TYR A 22 1.77 -8.76 4.85
CA TYR A 22 1.59 -9.96 5.67
C TYR A 22 2.27 -11.21 5.10
N PHE A 23 3.02 -11.08 4.00
CA PHE A 23 3.69 -12.24 3.39
C PHE A 23 4.66 -12.88 4.40
N ALA A 24 4.42 -14.16 4.70
CA ALA A 24 5.19 -14.94 5.66
C ALA A 24 5.27 -14.34 7.10
N GLN A 25 4.27 -13.57 7.52
CA GLN A 25 4.19 -12.99 8.88
C GLN A 25 3.44 -13.86 9.91
N ASN A 26 3.12 -15.12 9.55
CA ASN A 26 2.40 -16.07 10.42
C ASN A 26 3.35 -16.76 11.42
N PHE A 27 4.14 -15.99 12.17
CA PHE A 27 5.04 -16.49 13.22
C PHE A 27 4.85 -15.70 14.52
N GLU A 28 5.40 -16.19 15.62
CA GLU A 28 5.31 -15.49 16.90
C GLU A 28 6.02 -14.13 16.84
N GLY A 29 5.28 -13.04 17.08
CA GLY A 29 5.79 -11.68 16.93
C GLY A 29 5.79 -11.16 15.50
N GLY A 30 5.30 -11.92 14.53
CA GLY A 30 5.12 -11.46 13.15
C GLY A 30 4.15 -10.29 13.07
N SER A 31 4.44 -9.36 12.16
CA SER A 31 3.59 -8.21 11.97
C SER A 31 3.54 -7.63 10.58
N PHE A 32 2.58 -6.74 10.33
CA PHE A 32 2.52 -6.00 9.08
C PHE A 32 3.87 -5.33 8.77
N SER A 33 4.47 -5.68 7.63
CA SER A 33 5.83 -5.29 7.28
C SER A 33 5.86 -4.25 6.16
N TYR A 34 6.12 -2.98 6.53
CA TYR A 34 6.40 -1.93 5.55
C TYR A 34 7.71 -2.14 4.80
N GLN A 35 8.66 -2.86 5.41
CA GLN A 35 9.91 -3.21 4.75
C GLN A 35 9.69 -4.14 3.55
N GLN A 36 8.74 -5.07 3.63
CA GLN A 36 8.36 -5.92 2.49
C GLN A 36 7.76 -5.08 1.35
N LEU A 37 6.92 -4.09 1.68
CA LEU A 37 6.38 -3.14 0.71
C LEU A 37 7.48 -2.32 0.05
N ASP A 38 8.37 -1.72 0.85
CA ASP A 38 9.47 -0.91 0.32
C ASP A 38 10.38 -1.76 -0.57
N ALA A 39 10.73 -2.97 -0.17
CA ALA A 39 11.53 -3.88 -0.99
C ALA A 39 10.89 -4.12 -2.37
N MET A 40 9.57 -4.33 -2.44
CA MET A 40 8.85 -4.48 -3.71
C MET A 40 8.84 -3.19 -4.54
N VAL A 41 8.62 -2.04 -3.90
CA VAL A 41 8.66 -0.73 -4.56
C VAL A 41 10.05 -0.46 -5.15
N GLN A 42 11.12 -0.64 -4.36
CA GLN A 42 12.50 -0.44 -4.82
C GLN A 42 12.88 -1.41 -5.93
N LEU A 43 12.45 -2.68 -5.83
CA LEU A 43 12.69 -3.70 -6.84
C LEU A 43 12.09 -3.31 -8.21
N LEU A 44 10.86 -2.80 -8.22
CA LEU A 44 10.19 -2.38 -9.46
C LEU A 44 10.75 -1.05 -9.97
N ARG A 45 11.07 -0.11 -9.09
CA ARG A 45 11.76 1.14 -9.44
C ARG A 45 13.12 0.88 -10.10
N SER A 46 13.89 -0.10 -9.61
CA SER A 46 15.18 -0.48 -10.21
C SER A 46 15.06 -0.98 -11.66
N ARG A 47 13.84 -1.34 -12.08
CA ARG A 47 13.50 -1.73 -13.46
C ARG A 47 12.78 -0.61 -14.22
N HIS A 48 12.84 0.61 -13.73
CA HIS A 48 12.16 1.78 -14.29
C HIS A 48 10.63 1.60 -14.42
N LYS A 49 10.02 0.91 -13.45
CA LYS A 49 8.58 0.66 -13.41
C LYS A 49 7.89 1.57 -12.41
N ARG A 50 6.77 2.18 -12.81
CA ARG A 50 5.94 3.01 -11.95
C ARG A 50 4.89 2.13 -11.28
N VAL A 51 4.77 2.28 -9.96
CA VAL A 51 3.92 1.41 -9.13
C VAL A 51 2.80 2.21 -8.49
N LEU A 52 1.63 1.60 -8.36
CA LEU A 52 0.54 2.06 -7.52
C LEU A 52 0.44 1.12 -6.32
N LEU A 53 0.80 1.59 -5.14
CA LEU A 53 0.64 0.88 -3.88
C LEU A 53 -0.73 1.22 -3.27
N LEU A 54 -1.52 0.19 -2.99
CA LEU A 54 -2.82 0.32 -2.33
C LEU A 54 -2.73 -0.12 -0.87
N LEU A 55 -3.14 0.75 0.05
CA LEU A 55 -3.25 0.43 1.46
C LEU A 55 -4.59 0.87 2.03
N PRO A 56 -5.29 0.03 2.81
CA PRO A 56 -6.37 0.48 3.68
C PRO A 56 -5.92 1.60 4.62
N SER A 57 -6.79 2.58 4.87
CA SER A 57 -6.53 3.74 5.74
C SER A 57 -5.94 3.41 7.11
N ARG A 58 -6.32 2.27 7.71
CA ARG A 58 -5.77 1.79 8.98
C ARG A 58 -4.27 1.50 8.97
N TYR A 59 -3.66 1.30 7.79
CA TYR A 59 -2.22 1.12 7.59
C TYR A 59 -1.52 2.42 7.15
N VAL A 60 -2.24 3.53 7.08
CA VAL A 60 -1.70 4.86 6.75
C VAL A 60 -2.04 5.81 7.91
N PRO A 61 -1.35 5.70 9.05
CA PRO A 61 -1.70 6.48 10.23
C PRO A 61 -1.52 7.98 10.00
N ARG A 62 -2.44 8.75 10.57
CA ARG A 62 -2.50 10.22 10.51
C ARG A 62 -2.27 10.82 11.89
N ASP A 63 -2.02 12.13 11.93
CA ASP A 63 -2.08 12.95 13.15
C ASP A 63 -1.19 12.47 14.31
N GLY A 64 0.00 11.96 13.98
CA GLY A 64 0.96 11.50 14.98
C GLY A 64 0.67 10.10 15.54
N ASN A 65 -0.36 9.40 15.05
CA ASN A 65 -0.55 8.00 15.36
C ASN A 65 0.67 7.17 14.89
N THR A 66 1.10 6.25 15.72
CA THR A 66 2.26 5.39 15.45
C THR A 66 1.90 3.91 15.44
N GLU A 67 0.64 3.58 15.64
CA GLU A 67 0.19 2.19 15.71
C GLU A 67 -0.67 1.83 14.51
N VAL A 68 -0.45 0.63 13.98
CA VAL A 68 -1.27 0.03 12.94
C VAL A 68 -1.73 -1.36 13.37
N PRO A 69 -2.89 -1.83 12.88
CA PRO A 69 -3.39 -3.15 13.22
C PRO A 69 -2.41 -4.24 12.80
N ASN A 70 -2.27 -5.24 13.65
CA ASN A 70 -1.44 -6.41 13.39
C ASN A 70 -2.25 -7.66 13.01
N HIS A 71 -3.50 -7.46 12.62
CA HIS A 71 -4.34 -8.51 12.04
C HIS A 71 -5.42 -7.86 11.18
N THR A 72 -5.77 -8.48 10.06
CA THR A 72 -6.81 -7.98 9.15
C THR A 72 -8.21 -8.00 9.77
N SER A 73 -8.43 -8.85 10.79
CA SER A 73 -9.72 -9.06 11.45
C SER A 73 -9.78 -8.72 12.94
N SER A 74 -8.68 -8.31 13.57
CA SER A 74 -8.66 -7.96 15.01
C SER A 74 -7.88 -6.69 15.27
N SER A 75 -8.55 -5.70 15.87
CA SER A 75 -7.98 -4.43 16.31
C SER A 75 -7.21 -4.52 17.63
N SER A 76 -7.21 -5.68 18.30
CA SER A 76 -6.66 -5.82 19.65
C SER A 76 -5.14 -5.94 19.67
N LYS A 77 -4.52 -6.32 18.55
CA LYS A 77 -3.07 -6.36 18.40
C LYS A 77 -2.65 -5.26 17.44
N CYS A 78 -1.75 -4.40 17.88
CA CYS A 78 -1.17 -3.34 17.07
C CYS A 78 0.35 -3.52 17.00
N SER A 79 0.93 -3.05 15.91
CA SER A 79 2.38 -2.89 15.74
C SER A 79 2.72 -1.41 15.67
N THR A 80 3.81 -1.02 16.31
CA THR A 80 4.31 0.36 16.28
C THR A 80 5.18 0.57 15.05
N LEU A 81 4.91 1.64 14.30
CA LEU A 81 5.71 2.08 13.18
C LEU A 81 7.10 2.53 13.63
N THR A 82 8.11 1.99 12.95
CA THR A 82 9.48 2.46 13.06
C THR A 82 9.66 3.81 12.36
N ALA A 83 10.80 4.47 12.58
CA ALA A 83 11.14 5.68 11.85
C ALA A 83 11.25 5.42 10.32
N ALA A 84 11.79 4.27 9.93
CA ALA A 84 11.91 3.88 8.53
C ALA A 84 10.54 3.72 7.87
N ASP A 85 9.58 3.10 8.55
CA ASP A 85 8.22 2.91 8.01
C ASP A 85 7.54 4.26 7.74
N LYS A 86 7.69 5.22 8.66
CA LYS A 86 7.17 6.57 8.51
C LYS A 86 7.82 7.30 7.33
N THR A 87 9.14 7.18 7.17
CA THR A 87 9.86 7.75 6.03
C THR A 87 9.38 7.16 4.70
N ALA A 88 9.18 5.84 4.63
CA ALA A 88 8.69 5.16 3.43
C ALA A 88 7.27 5.63 3.08
N LEU A 89 6.35 5.64 4.04
CA LEU A 89 4.97 6.14 3.86
C LEU A 89 4.95 7.58 3.32
N LEU A 90 5.74 8.48 3.92
CA LEU A 90 5.82 9.87 3.48
C LEU A 90 6.36 10.00 2.06
N SER A 91 7.42 9.25 1.71
CA SER A 91 7.97 9.21 0.35
C SER A 91 6.91 8.74 -0.65
N TRP A 92 6.21 7.64 -0.35
CA TRP A 92 5.20 7.10 -1.26
C TRP A 92 4.01 8.06 -1.48
N GLN A 93 3.62 8.80 -0.44
CA GLN A 93 2.60 9.85 -0.54
C GLN A 93 3.07 11.03 -1.40
N GLN A 94 4.27 11.55 -1.15
CA GLN A 94 4.84 12.70 -1.87
C GLN A 94 5.05 12.40 -3.35
N GLU A 95 5.43 11.16 -3.67
CA GLU A 95 5.63 10.70 -5.04
C GLU A 95 4.31 10.33 -5.76
N GLY A 96 3.18 10.38 -5.06
CA GLY A 96 1.88 10.04 -5.64
C GLY A 96 1.74 8.56 -6.04
N ILE A 97 2.50 7.67 -5.41
CA ILE A 97 2.44 6.23 -5.68
C ILE A 97 1.61 5.47 -4.64
N LEU A 98 1.28 6.08 -3.50
CA LEU A 98 0.39 5.51 -2.50
C LEU A 98 -1.04 6.00 -2.69
N TYR A 99 -1.98 5.07 -2.75
CA TYR A 99 -3.40 5.36 -2.67
C TYR A 99 -4.02 4.71 -1.43
N GLU A 100 -4.73 5.52 -0.66
CA GLU A 100 -5.40 5.11 0.58
C GLU A 100 -6.82 4.63 0.27
N CYS A 101 -7.11 3.35 0.51
CA CYS A 101 -8.45 2.79 0.37
C CYS A 101 -9.34 3.29 1.51
N ALA A 102 -10.56 3.69 1.17
CA ALA A 102 -11.51 4.26 2.13
C ALA A 102 -11.89 3.24 3.21
N PRO A 103 -12.08 3.68 4.48
CA PRO A 103 -12.52 2.79 5.54
C PRO A 103 -13.90 2.20 5.22
N GLY A 104 -14.11 0.94 5.60
CA GLY A 104 -15.39 0.23 5.43
C GLY A 104 -15.59 -0.42 4.05
N LEU A 105 -14.67 -0.22 3.11
CA LEU A 105 -14.61 -0.97 1.85
C LEU A 105 -13.44 -1.95 1.85
N TYR A 106 -13.64 -3.10 1.20
CA TYR A 106 -12.57 -4.06 0.99
C TYR A 106 -11.57 -3.51 -0.02
N ASP A 107 -10.29 -3.55 0.33
CA ASP A 107 -9.18 -3.18 -0.54
C ASP A 107 -9.12 -4.02 -1.82
N ASP A 108 -9.69 -5.23 -1.79
CA ASP A 108 -9.83 -6.11 -2.95
C ASP A 108 -10.45 -5.44 -4.17
N TRP A 109 -11.51 -4.65 -3.95
CA TRP A 109 -12.18 -3.94 -5.04
C TRP A 109 -11.29 -2.88 -5.68
N TYR A 110 -10.41 -2.25 -4.90
CA TYR A 110 -9.53 -1.20 -5.39
C TYR A 110 -8.45 -1.78 -6.29
N TRP A 111 -7.74 -2.83 -5.86
CA TRP A 111 -6.66 -3.38 -6.67
C TRP A 111 -7.20 -4.10 -7.91
N MET A 112 -8.38 -4.74 -7.84
CA MET A 112 -9.06 -5.31 -9.01
C MET A 112 -9.42 -4.23 -10.03
N TYR A 113 -10.09 -3.16 -9.57
CA TYR A 113 -10.49 -2.06 -10.45
C TYR A 113 -9.28 -1.36 -11.07
N ALA A 114 -8.25 -1.07 -10.28
CA ALA A 114 -7.04 -0.40 -10.75
C ALA A 114 -6.32 -1.25 -11.81
N SER A 115 -6.21 -2.56 -11.60
CA SER A 115 -5.56 -3.48 -12.55
C SER A 115 -6.30 -3.57 -13.88
N VAL A 116 -7.63 -3.65 -13.87
CA VAL A 116 -8.44 -3.71 -15.09
C VAL A 116 -8.46 -2.36 -15.82
N SER A 117 -8.59 -1.26 -15.08
CA SER A 117 -8.61 0.09 -15.66
C SER A 117 -7.27 0.46 -16.31
N ALA A 118 -6.15 0.07 -15.68
CA ALA A 118 -4.82 0.25 -16.25
C ALA A 118 -4.63 -0.55 -17.56
N ALA A 119 -5.19 -1.77 -17.65
CA ALA A 119 -5.15 -2.56 -18.87
C ALA A 119 -6.07 -2.01 -19.99
N GLY A 120 -7.16 -1.34 -19.62
CA GLY A 120 -8.12 -0.75 -20.56
C GLY A 120 -7.64 0.52 -21.25
N GLY A 121 -6.73 1.27 -20.62
CA GLY A 121 -6.14 2.50 -21.17
C GLY A 121 -4.97 2.30 -22.14
N ALA A 122 -4.49 1.06 -22.31
CA ALA A 122 -3.43 0.69 -23.25
C ALA A 122 -3.95 0.36 -24.67
N ARG A 123 -5.09 0.93 -25.07
CA ARG A 123 -5.70 0.76 -26.40
C ARG A 123 -5.62 2.04 -27.22
#